data_AF-A0A245ZGT3-F1
#
_entry.id   AF-A0A245ZGT3-F1
#
_cell.length_a   1.000
_cell.length_b   1.000
_cell.length_c   1.000
_cell.angle_alpha   90.00
_cell.angle_beta   90.00
_cell.angle_gamma   90.00
#
_symmetry.space_group_name_H-M   'P 1'
#
loop_
_entity.id
_entity.type
_entity.pdbx_description
1 polymer ?
#
loop_
_entity_poly.entity_id
_entity_poly.type
_entity_poly.pdbx_seq_one_letter_code
_entity_poly.pdbx_strand_id
1 'polypeptide(L)'
;MLEFIPAWLGRTLGNVRAGASKLAIVQPELGGRFDAIDLSSPAFAQDARLPPRFTADGEGVSPPLVWGPLPEGTASLALLVEDADAPTPQPLVHAIVWGMAADAGRLAEGAIVADGPGDADTGDVGRNSYLGEGWLPPDPPTGHGEHRYVFQLFALDGGVEDPGQSPGRSALIRAMAGHVLAAGLLIGTYSRGEEATVSGAQTTLAAAST
;
A
#
# COMPACT_ATOMS: atom_id res chain seq x y z
N MET A 1 12.50 4.50 8.42
CA MET A 1 13.48 4.60 9.50
C MET A 1 12.82 4.41 10.88
N LEU A 2 12.12 3.29 11.09
CA LEU A 2 11.65 2.87 12.43
C LEU A 2 12.46 1.68 12.98
N GLU A 3 13.40 1.13 12.21
CA GLU A 3 14.42 0.16 12.63
C GLU A 3 15.26 0.62 13.83
N PHE A 4 15.47 1.92 13.98
CA PHE A 4 16.25 2.48 15.08
C PHE A 4 15.52 2.47 16.43
N ILE A 5 14.22 2.17 16.45
CA ILE A 5 13.47 2.03 17.70
C ILE A 5 13.97 0.77 18.43
N PRO A 6 14.47 0.90 19.68
CA PRO A 6 14.93 -0.26 20.44
C PRO A 6 13.82 -1.30 20.58
N ALA A 7 14.15 -2.60 20.44
CA ALA A 7 13.16 -3.66 20.40
C ALA A 7 12.25 -3.73 21.65
N TRP A 8 12.75 -3.31 22.83
CA TRP A 8 11.92 -3.22 24.03
C TRP A 8 10.80 -2.18 23.87
N LEU A 9 11.09 -1.03 23.24
CA LEU A 9 10.13 0.04 22.99
C LEU A 9 9.16 -0.35 21.88
N GLY A 10 9.64 -1.04 20.83
CA GLY A 10 8.78 -1.64 19.81
C GLY A 10 7.73 -2.55 20.44
N ARG A 11 8.13 -3.46 21.32
CA ARG A 11 7.20 -4.33 22.08
C ARG A 11 6.22 -3.54 22.95
N THR A 12 6.70 -2.49 23.63
CA THR A 12 5.82 -1.63 24.45
C THR A 12 4.75 -0.93 23.62
N LEU A 13 5.08 -0.57 22.38
CA LEU A 13 4.17 0.13 21.47
C LEU A 13 3.24 -0.80 20.67
N GLY A 14 3.34 -2.14 20.78
CA GLY A 14 2.59 -3.06 19.90
C GLY A 14 1.06 -2.92 19.85
N ASN A 15 0.46 -2.27 20.86
CA ASN A 15 -0.97 -1.93 20.89
C ASN A 15 -1.31 -0.58 20.23
N VAL A 16 -0.31 0.21 19.84
CA VAL A 16 -0.46 1.53 19.20
C VAL A 16 -0.42 1.34 17.69
N ARG A 17 -1.56 1.59 17.04
CA ARG A 17 -1.74 1.45 15.59
C ARG A 17 -2.48 2.68 15.06
N ALA A 18 -2.16 3.13 13.85
CA ALA A 18 -2.86 4.24 13.23
C ALA A 18 -4.36 3.95 13.03
N GLY A 19 -4.68 2.73 12.59
CA GLY A 19 -6.02 2.17 12.45
C GLY A 19 -6.56 2.19 11.01
N ALA A 20 -7.21 1.08 10.62
CA ALA A 20 -7.79 0.90 9.28
C ALA A 20 -8.92 1.89 8.95
N SER A 21 -9.61 2.44 9.96
CA SER A 21 -10.65 3.46 9.78
C SER A 21 -10.12 4.79 9.25
N LYS A 22 -8.80 4.96 9.16
CA LYS A 22 -8.14 6.17 8.66
C LYS A 22 -7.53 6.00 7.28
N LEU A 23 -7.62 4.82 6.66
CA LEU A 23 -7.13 4.57 5.30
C LEU A 23 -7.88 5.43 4.27
N ALA A 24 -7.28 5.70 3.12
CA ALA A 24 -7.93 6.50 2.08
C ALA A 24 -9.22 5.87 1.54
N ILE A 25 -9.23 4.55 1.33
CA ILE A 25 -10.36 3.81 0.78
C ILE A 25 -11.61 3.85 1.66
N VAL A 26 -11.50 4.26 2.92
CA VAL A 26 -12.66 4.42 3.83
C VAL A 26 -13.01 5.88 4.10
N GLN A 27 -12.36 6.83 3.41
CA GLN A 27 -12.68 8.24 3.58
C GLN A 27 -14.05 8.56 2.96
N PRO A 28 -14.97 9.16 3.73
CA PRO A 28 -16.34 9.40 3.27
C PRO A 28 -16.40 10.35 2.07
N GLU A 29 -15.41 11.24 1.92
CA GLU A 29 -15.32 12.20 0.81
C GLU A 29 -15.11 11.51 -0.55
N LEU A 30 -14.64 10.26 -0.58
CA LEU A 30 -14.49 9.48 -1.81
C LEU A 30 -15.80 8.85 -2.31
N GLY A 31 -16.94 9.11 -1.65
CA GLY A 31 -18.27 8.67 -2.10
C GLY A 31 -18.78 7.39 -1.43
N GLY A 32 -17.96 6.72 -0.62
CA GLY A 32 -18.37 5.68 0.34
C GLY A 32 -18.91 4.36 -0.22
N ARG A 33 -19.18 4.28 -1.53
CA ARG A 33 -19.56 3.07 -2.27
C ARG A 33 -19.07 3.17 -3.71
N PHE A 34 -18.18 2.28 -4.09
CA PHE A 34 -17.63 2.15 -5.44
C PHE A 34 -17.49 0.66 -5.77
N ASP A 35 -17.44 0.34 -7.05
CA ASP A 35 -17.26 -1.04 -7.52
C ASP A 35 -15.88 -1.59 -7.11
N ALA A 36 -15.72 -2.91 -7.14
CA ALA A 36 -14.47 -3.56 -6.77
C ALA A 36 -13.56 -3.76 -7.99
N ILE A 37 -12.29 -3.39 -7.86
CA ILE A 37 -11.22 -3.75 -8.81
C ILE A 37 -10.48 -4.97 -8.24
N ASP A 38 -10.30 -6.01 -9.06
CA ASP A 38 -9.41 -7.11 -8.71
C ASP A 38 -7.95 -6.62 -8.78
N LEU A 39 -7.32 -6.41 -7.63
CA LEU A 39 -5.94 -5.96 -7.50
C LEU A 39 -5.09 -7.09 -6.91
N SER A 40 -4.00 -7.46 -7.57
CA SER A 40 -3.12 -8.53 -7.11
C SER A 40 -1.65 -8.24 -7.41
N SER A 41 -0.77 -9.04 -6.81
CA SER A 41 0.67 -9.02 -7.10
C SER A 41 1.13 -10.43 -7.47
N PRO A 42 1.93 -10.59 -8.53
CA PRO A 42 2.63 -11.85 -8.79
C PRO A 42 3.62 -12.25 -7.68
N ALA A 43 4.01 -11.31 -6.81
CA ALA A 43 5.08 -11.52 -5.84
C ALA A 43 4.57 -11.88 -4.43
N PHE A 44 3.30 -11.64 -4.11
CA PHE A 44 2.68 -12.01 -2.84
C PHE A 44 1.15 -12.11 -2.98
N ALA A 45 0.55 -13.02 -2.21
CA ALA A 45 -0.90 -13.16 -2.14
C ALA A 45 -1.51 -12.15 -1.15
N GLN A 46 -2.83 -11.98 -1.22
CA GLN A 46 -3.60 -11.21 -0.24
C GLN A 46 -3.30 -11.68 1.20
N ASP A 47 -3.00 -10.74 2.08
CA ASP A 47 -2.61 -10.92 3.48
C ASP A 47 -1.33 -11.76 3.70
N ALA A 48 -0.55 -12.00 2.65
CA ALA A 48 0.71 -12.72 2.76
C ALA A 48 1.87 -11.79 3.13
N ARG A 49 2.90 -12.39 3.74
CA ARG A 49 4.14 -11.68 4.08
C ARG A 49 4.85 -11.18 2.83
N LEU A 50 5.18 -9.90 2.80
CA LEU A 50 5.99 -9.29 1.74
C LEU A 50 7.38 -9.94 1.69
N PRO A 51 7.85 -10.35 0.50
CA PRO A 51 9.23 -10.75 0.31
C PRO A 51 10.20 -9.66 0.76
N PRO A 52 11.30 -9.99 1.47
CA PRO A 52 12.25 -9.00 2.01
C PRO A 52 12.81 -8.03 0.98
N ARG A 53 12.89 -8.43 -0.29
CA ARG A 53 13.37 -7.54 -1.36
C ARG A 53 12.53 -6.27 -1.54
N PHE A 54 11.27 -6.27 -1.11
CA PHE A 54 10.41 -5.10 -1.17
C PHE A 54 10.45 -4.24 0.10
N THR A 55 11.18 -4.66 1.13
CA THR A 55 11.27 -4.01 2.44
C THR A 55 12.64 -3.38 2.67
N ALA A 56 12.80 -2.64 3.76
CA ALA A 56 14.09 -2.07 4.14
C ALA A 56 15.15 -3.12 4.53
N ASP A 57 14.74 -4.39 4.69
CA ASP A 57 15.65 -5.51 4.99
C ASP A 57 16.19 -6.20 3.72
N GLY A 58 15.82 -5.71 2.53
CA GLY A 58 16.31 -6.21 1.24
C GLY A 58 16.65 -5.08 0.26
N GLU A 59 16.35 -5.29 -1.02
CA GLU A 59 16.65 -4.32 -2.10
C GLU A 59 15.85 -3.01 -1.98
N GLY A 60 14.70 -3.03 -1.31
CA GLY A 60 13.84 -1.86 -1.13
C GLY A 60 13.14 -1.39 -2.41
N VAL A 61 12.88 -2.30 -3.37
CA VAL A 61 12.15 -1.98 -4.60
C VAL A 61 10.63 -2.11 -4.42
N SER A 62 9.81 -1.41 -5.22
CA SER A 62 8.36 -1.55 -5.14
C SER A 62 7.88 -2.91 -5.68
N PRO A 63 6.88 -3.56 -5.06
CA PRO A 63 6.31 -4.79 -5.61
C PRO A 63 5.64 -4.58 -6.98
N PRO A 64 5.64 -5.59 -7.87
CA PRO A 64 4.83 -5.56 -9.08
C PRO A 64 3.34 -5.67 -8.73
N LEU A 65 2.49 -4.93 -9.44
CA LEU A 65 1.04 -4.98 -9.29
C LEU A 65 0.39 -5.23 -10.64
N VAL A 66 -0.73 -5.95 -10.63
CA VAL A 66 -1.61 -6.15 -11.78
C VAL A 66 -3.05 -6.00 -11.32
N TRP A 67 -3.90 -5.51 -12.22
CA TRP A 67 -5.32 -5.36 -11.91
C TRP A 67 -6.20 -5.80 -13.06
N GLY A 68 -7.43 -6.18 -12.71
CA GLY A 68 -8.45 -6.60 -13.64
C GLY A 68 -9.08 -5.45 -14.44
N PRO A 69 -10.16 -5.74 -15.18
CA PRO A 69 -10.91 -4.74 -15.93
C PRO A 69 -11.42 -3.60 -15.05
N LEU A 70 -11.48 -2.41 -15.62
CA LEU A 70 -11.96 -1.19 -14.97
C LEU A 70 -13.37 -0.83 -15.48
N PRO A 71 -14.19 -0.12 -14.67
CA PRO A 71 -15.50 0.32 -15.12
C PRO A 71 -15.41 1.30 -16.30
N GLU A 72 -16.44 1.33 -17.12
CA GLU A 72 -16.58 2.34 -18.19
C GLU A 72 -16.54 3.75 -17.60
N GLY A 73 -15.90 4.68 -18.31
CA GLY A 73 -15.72 6.06 -17.86
C GLY A 73 -14.47 6.29 -17.01
N THR A 74 -13.70 5.24 -16.69
CA THR A 74 -12.38 5.40 -16.05
C THR A 74 -11.45 6.18 -16.98
N ALA A 75 -11.03 7.37 -16.54
CA ALA A 75 -10.09 8.23 -17.27
C ALA A 75 -8.66 8.02 -16.77
N SER A 76 -8.47 7.82 -15.47
CA SER A 76 -7.16 7.62 -14.86
C SER A 76 -7.22 6.73 -13.63
N LEU A 77 -6.06 6.33 -13.14
CA LEU A 77 -5.87 5.53 -11.94
C LEU A 77 -5.00 6.26 -10.92
N ALA A 78 -5.25 6.02 -9.64
CA ALA A 78 -4.36 6.40 -8.55
C ALA A 78 -4.09 5.22 -7.61
N LEU A 79 -2.84 5.09 -7.16
CA LEU A 79 -2.39 4.12 -6.17
C LEU A 79 -1.93 4.85 -4.92
N LEU A 80 -2.48 4.47 -3.77
CA LEU A 80 -2.00 4.89 -2.46
C LEU A 80 -1.65 3.65 -1.63
N VAL A 81 -0.44 3.60 -1.09
CA VAL A 81 -0.01 2.53 -0.18
C VAL A 81 0.16 3.08 1.22
N GLU A 82 -0.51 2.49 2.20
CA GLU A 82 -0.50 2.97 3.59
C GLU A 82 -0.24 1.84 4.58
N ASP A 83 0.54 2.10 5.62
CA ASP A 83 0.68 1.25 6.79
C ASP A 83 -0.36 1.67 7.84
N ALA A 84 -1.40 0.85 7.98
CA ALA A 84 -2.48 1.06 8.96
C ALA A 84 -2.04 0.79 10.41
N ASP A 85 -0.87 0.19 10.58
CA ASP A 85 -0.39 -0.40 11.82
C ASP A 85 0.88 0.29 12.33
N ALA A 86 1.32 1.34 11.65
CA ALA A 86 2.37 2.24 12.12
C ALA A 86 2.02 2.84 13.50
N PRO A 87 3.00 3.01 14.40
CA PRO A 87 2.81 3.64 15.71
C PRO A 87 2.71 5.17 15.60
N THR A 88 1.80 5.65 14.74
CA THR A 88 1.59 7.06 14.40
C THR A 88 0.11 7.43 14.51
N PRO A 89 -0.25 8.72 14.68
CA PRO A 89 -1.64 9.13 14.75
C PRO A 89 -2.44 8.89 13.45
N GLN A 90 -1.75 8.86 12.31
CA GLN A 90 -2.32 8.63 10.97
C GLN A 90 -1.57 7.49 10.27
N PRO A 91 -2.19 6.77 9.32
CA PRO A 91 -1.51 5.76 8.54
C PRO A 91 -0.26 6.33 7.85
N LEU A 92 0.81 5.55 7.84
CA LEU A 92 2.06 6.00 7.25
C LEU A 92 2.01 5.72 5.75
N VAL A 93 2.20 6.75 4.93
CA VAL A 93 2.14 6.65 3.47
C VAL A 93 3.46 6.09 2.96
N HIS A 94 3.37 4.97 2.27
CA HIS A 94 4.51 4.27 1.66
C HIS A 94 4.73 4.65 0.20
N ALA A 95 3.65 4.93 -0.54
CA ALA A 95 3.75 5.41 -1.91
C ALA A 95 2.47 6.12 -2.34
N ILE A 96 2.63 7.05 -3.28
CA ILE A 96 1.57 7.68 -4.04
C ILE A 96 1.96 7.61 -5.51
N VAL A 97 1.07 7.10 -6.36
CA VAL A 97 1.17 7.24 -7.82
C VAL A 97 -0.19 7.71 -8.30
N TRP A 98 -0.24 8.73 -9.15
CA TRP A 98 -1.52 9.25 -9.65
C TRP A 98 -1.40 9.58 -11.14
N GLY A 99 -2.54 9.80 -11.81
CA GLY A 99 -2.56 10.12 -13.24
C GLY A 99 -2.16 8.95 -14.15
N MET A 100 -2.13 7.72 -13.62
CA MET A 100 -1.80 6.54 -14.43
C MET A 100 -2.89 6.31 -15.48
N ALA A 101 -2.47 6.00 -16.71
CA ALA A 101 -3.40 5.71 -17.79
C ALA A 101 -4.32 4.52 -17.46
N ALA A 102 -5.60 4.64 -17.82
CA ALA A 102 -6.60 3.60 -17.55
C ALA A 102 -6.27 2.25 -18.22
N ASP A 103 -5.51 2.25 -19.32
CA ASP A 103 -5.10 1.06 -20.06
C ASP A 103 -3.74 0.48 -19.62
N ALA A 104 -3.10 1.05 -18.58
CA ALA A 104 -1.78 0.60 -18.12
C ALA A 104 -1.77 -0.88 -17.68
N GLY A 105 -2.84 -1.35 -17.03
CA GLY A 105 -3.10 -2.75 -16.64
C GLY A 105 -2.11 -3.40 -15.65
N ARG A 106 -0.98 -2.75 -15.37
CA ARG A 106 0.06 -3.22 -14.45
C ARG A 106 0.99 -2.10 -14.02
N LEU A 107 1.65 -2.31 -12.89
CA LEU A 107 2.79 -1.55 -12.43
C LEU A 107 3.98 -2.50 -12.25
N ALA A 108 5.10 -2.22 -12.91
CA ALA A 108 6.26 -3.11 -12.86
C ALA A 108 6.93 -3.08 -11.48
N GLU A 109 7.64 -4.16 -11.16
CA GLU A 109 8.53 -4.19 -10.00
C GLU A 109 9.55 -3.03 -10.10
N GLY A 110 9.76 -2.33 -8.98
CA GLY A 110 10.68 -1.18 -8.92
C GLY A 110 10.24 0.04 -9.73
N ALA A 111 8.99 0.11 -10.22
CA ALA A 111 8.53 1.25 -11.00
C ALA A 111 8.19 2.50 -10.16
N ILE A 112 7.94 2.36 -8.84
CA ILE A 112 7.62 3.50 -7.97
C ILE A 112 8.92 4.14 -7.49
N VAL A 113 9.50 5.00 -8.33
CA VAL A 113 10.73 5.75 -8.07
C VAL A 113 10.47 7.25 -8.15
N ALA A 114 11.36 8.05 -7.59
CA ALA A 114 11.29 9.50 -7.75
C ALA A 114 11.42 9.89 -9.23
N ASP A 115 10.50 10.70 -9.72
CA ASP A 115 10.41 11.21 -11.08
C ASP A 115 10.53 12.75 -11.15
N GLY A 116 10.69 13.42 -9.99
CA GLY A 116 10.91 14.85 -9.91
C GLY A 116 9.59 15.62 -10.02
N PRO A 117 9.49 16.70 -10.82
CA PRO A 117 8.25 17.48 -10.91
C PRO A 117 7.07 16.72 -11.56
N GLY A 118 7.28 15.45 -11.94
CA GLY A 118 6.27 14.61 -12.57
C GLY A 118 5.73 15.17 -13.89
N ASP A 119 4.78 14.44 -14.45
CA ASP A 119 3.88 14.94 -15.48
C ASP A 119 2.46 14.45 -15.20
N ALA A 120 1.60 15.38 -14.78
CA ALA A 120 0.19 15.12 -14.48
C ALA A 120 -0.55 14.41 -15.65
N ASP A 121 -0.12 14.63 -16.89
CA ASP A 121 -0.75 14.07 -18.08
C ASP A 121 -0.30 12.62 -18.38
N THR A 122 0.81 12.15 -17.79
CA THR A 122 1.37 10.81 -18.06
C THR A 122 1.59 9.94 -16.81
N GLY A 123 1.30 10.49 -15.64
CA GLY A 123 1.45 9.85 -14.34
C GLY A 123 2.59 10.46 -13.53
N ASP A 124 2.37 10.61 -12.22
CA ASP A 124 3.30 11.30 -11.32
C ASP A 124 3.37 10.58 -9.95
N VAL A 125 4.58 10.57 -9.36
CA VAL A 125 4.85 9.97 -8.05
C VAL A 125 4.79 11.03 -6.96
N GLY A 126 3.82 10.85 -6.06
CA GLY A 126 3.61 11.77 -4.95
C GLY A 126 4.59 11.57 -3.79
N ARG A 127 4.48 12.47 -2.80
CA ARG A 127 5.31 12.43 -1.59
C ARG A 127 4.76 11.45 -0.55
N ASN A 128 5.62 10.54 -0.11
CA ASN A 128 5.37 9.64 1.01
C ASN A 128 5.47 10.38 2.37
N SER A 129 5.21 9.68 3.48
CA SER A 129 5.20 10.29 4.82
C SER A 129 6.56 10.83 5.29
N TYR A 130 7.65 10.48 4.59
CA TYR A 130 9.00 10.99 4.84
C TYR A 130 9.35 12.17 3.94
N LEU A 131 8.35 12.73 3.24
CA LEU A 131 8.45 13.89 2.34
C LEU A 131 9.30 13.64 1.08
N GLY A 132 9.70 12.39 0.83
CA GLY A 132 10.34 11.97 -0.42
C GLY A 132 9.35 11.39 -1.41
N GLU A 133 9.74 11.31 -2.68
CA GLU A 133 9.02 10.57 -3.72
C GLU A 133 9.47 9.12 -3.77
N GLY A 134 8.65 8.28 -4.39
CA GLY A 134 8.95 6.87 -4.59
C GLY A 134 8.44 5.97 -3.47
N TRP A 135 8.73 4.68 -3.63
CA TRP A 135 8.47 3.64 -2.65
C TRP A 135 9.30 3.86 -1.39
N LEU A 136 8.63 4.09 -0.28
CA LEU A 136 9.21 3.98 1.06
C LEU A 136 9.14 2.50 1.46
N PRO A 137 10.27 1.78 1.60
CA PRO A 137 10.21 0.37 1.92
C PRO A 137 9.66 0.12 3.34
N PRO A 138 8.80 -0.91 3.54
CA PRO A 138 8.40 -1.42 4.85
C PRO A 138 9.58 -1.57 5.81
N ASP A 139 9.45 -0.94 6.97
CA ASP A 139 10.52 -0.83 7.94
C ASP A 139 9.95 -0.79 9.36
N PRO A 140 9.15 -1.79 9.78
CA PRO A 140 8.47 -1.74 11.06
C PRO A 140 9.46 -1.86 12.23
N PRO A 141 9.14 -1.30 13.42
CA PRO A 141 9.98 -1.46 14.60
C PRO A 141 10.08 -2.94 15.01
N THR A 142 11.28 -3.37 15.39
CA THR A 142 11.50 -4.77 15.82
C THR A 142 10.64 -5.12 17.04
N GLY A 143 9.88 -6.21 16.95
CA GLY A 143 9.00 -6.67 18.03
C GLY A 143 7.72 -5.85 18.24
N HIS A 144 7.40 -4.91 17.34
CA HIS A 144 6.10 -4.21 17.33
C HIS A 144 4.95 -5.12 16.87
N GLY A 145 5.27 -6.28 16.31
CA GLY A 145 4.33 -7.23 15.71
C GLY A 145 4.16 -7.00 14.22
N GLU A 146 3.17 -7.67 13.63
CA GLU A 146 2.83 -7.55 12.22
C GLU A 146 2.25 -6.16 11.87
N HIS A 147 2.66 -5.64 10.72
CA HIS A 147 2.10 -4.46 10.08
C HIS A 147 1.45 -4.84 8.75
N ARG A 148 0.32 -4.21 8.43
CA ARG A 148 -0.39 -4.34 7.15
C ARG A 148 -0.10 -3.12 6.26
N TYR A 149 0.49 -3.40 5.11
CA TYR A 149 0.73 -2.44 4.04
C TYR A 149 -0.40 -2.58 3.02
N VAL A 150 -1.26 -1.57 2.99
CA VAL A 150 -2.53 -1.60 2.28
C VAL A 150 -2.37 -0.85 0.96
N PHE A 151 -2.30 -1.61 -0.13
CA PHE A 151 -2.28 -1.11 -1.50
C PHE A 151 -3.71 -0.81 -1.94
N GLN A 152 -4.01 0.46 -2.22
CA GLN A 152 -5.34 0.95 -2.55
C GLN A 152 -5.28 1.55 -3.95
N LEU A 153 -5.89 0.88 -4.92
CA LEU A 153 -6.00 1.35 -6.31
C LEU A 153 -7.38 1.99 -6.49
N PHE A 154 -7.45 3.16 -7.10
CA PHE A 154 -8.68 3.88 -7.39
C PHE A 154 -8.80 4.09 -8.89
N ALA A 155 -9.95 3.73 -9.45
CA ALA A 155 -10.36 4.12 -10.79
C ALA A 155 -11.15 5.42 -10.72
N LEU A 156 -10.70 6.40 -11.49
CA LEU A 156 -11.18 7.77 -11.41
C LEU A 156 -11.84 8.19 -12.72
N ASP A 157 -12.92 8.98 -12.62
CA ASP A 157 -13.52 9.63 -13.79
C ASP A 157 -12.68 10.83 -14.27
N GLY A 158 -13.14 11.49 -15.34
CA GLY A 158 -12.43 12.64 -15.94
C GLY A 158 -12.61 13.97 -15.20
N GLY A 159 -13.29 13.99 -14.04
CA GLY A 159 -13.58 15.20 -13.26
C GLY A 159 -12.56 15.50 -12.15
N VAL A 160 -11.57 14.62 -11.94
CA VAL A 160 -10.52 14.78 -10.93
C VAL A 160 -9.76 16.09 -11.12
N GLU A 161 -9.59 16.85 -10.04
CA GLU A 161 -8.77 18.07 -10.03
C GLU A 161 -7.27 17.72 -10.01
N ASP A 162 -6.43 18.59 -10.57
CA ASP A 162 -4.97 18.46 -10.44
C ASP A 162 -4.53 18.66 -8.96
N PRO A 163 -3.98 17.63 -8.28
CA PRO A 163 -3.51 17.74 -6.91
C PRO A 163 -2.18 18.50 -6.78
N GLY A 164 -1.59 18.95 -7.89
CA GLY A 164 -0.29 19.60 -8.01
C GLY A 164 0.86 18.60 -8.09
N GLN A 165 2.07 19.12 -8.33
CA GLN A 165 3.30 18.32 -8.46
C GLN A 165 3.62 17.56 -7.16
N SER A 166 3.96 16.28 -7.31
CA SER A 166 4.39 15.39 -6.22
C SER A 166 3.42 15.44 -5.03
N PRO A 167 2.12 15.16 -5.26
CA PRO A 167 1.09 15.45 -4.27
C PRO A 167 1.29 14.60 -3.02
N GLY A 168 0.97 15.18 -1.87
CA GLY A 168 0.86 14.42 -0.62
C GLY A 168 -0.54 13.81 -0.49
N ARG A 169 -0.69 12.88 0.45
CA ARG A 169 -1.95 12.17 0.74
C ARG A 169 -3.19 13.05 0.76
N SER A 170 -3.17 14.15 1.52
CA SER A 170 -4.36 15.01 1.66
C SER A 170 -4.69 15.77 0.38
N ALA A 171 -3.71 16.09 -0.46
CA ALA A 171 -3.95 16.71 -1.75
C ALA A 171 -4.63 15.71 -2.70
N LEU A 172 -4.09 14.48 -2.76
CA LEU A 172 -4.67 13.39 -3.55
C LEU A 172 -6.12 13.06 -3.13
N ILE A 173 -6.39 12.91 -1.83
CA ILE A 173 -7.75 12.62 -1.33
C ILE A 173 -8.74 13.72 -1.72
N ARG A 174 -8.32 15.00 -1.67
CA ARG A 174 -9.19 16.10 -2.10
C ARG A 174 -9.46 16.05 -3.61
N ALA A 175 -8.43 15.82 -4.42
CA ALA A 175 -8.56 15.71 -5.86
C ALA A 175 -9.50 14.58 -6.29
N MET A 176 -9.45 13.43 -5.61
CA MET A 176 -10.30 12.26 -5.90
C MET A 176 -11.72 12.38 -5.34
N ALA A 177 -12.04 13.39 -4.52
CA ALA A 177 -13.29 13.44 -3.78
C ALA A 177 -14.50 13.50 -4.74
N GLY A 178 -15.41 12.53 -4.61
CA GLY A 178 -16.58 12.41 -5.50
C GLY A 178 -16.32 11.86 -6.90
N HIS A 179 -15.06 11.51 -7.23
CA HIS A 179 -14.64 11.08 -8.58
C HIS A 179 -14.20 9.62 -8.67
N VAL A 180 -14.33 8.84 -7.58
CA VAL A 180 -13.95 7.42 -7.53
C VAL A 180 -15.10 6.56 -8.08
N LEU A 181 -14.82 5.81 -9.15
CA LEU A 181 -15.76 4.88 -9.78
C LEU A 181 -15.65 3.46 -9.20
N ALA A 182 -14.42 2.99 -8.99
CA ALA A 182 -14.11 1.68 -8.44
C ALA A 182 -12.83 1.75 -7.58
N ALA A 183 -12.66 0.81 -6.66
CA ALA A 183 -11.42 0.66 -5.92
C ALA A 183 -11.01 -0.80 -5.73
N GLY A 184 -9.70 -1.05 -5.71
CA GLY A 184 -9.08 -2.34 -5.43
C GLY A 184 -8.24 -2.28 -4.16
N LEU A 185 -8.18 -3.41 -3.46
CA LEU A 185 -7.45 -3.55 -2.20
C LEU A 185 -6.55 -4.79 -2.27
N LEU A 186 -5.27 -4.60 -1.99
CA LEU A 186 -4.33 -5.69 -1.76
C LEU A 186 -3.57 -5.39 -0.47
N ILE A 187 -3.44 -6.38 0.41
CA ILE A 187 -2.72 -6.23 1.68
C ILE A 187 -1.51 -7.17 1.66
N GLY A 188 -0.32 -6.60 1.88
CA GLY A 188 0.88 -7.35 2.22
C GLY A 188 1.23 -7.12 3.68
N THR A 189 1.80 -8.12 4.34
CA THR A 189 2.21 -8.00 5.75
C THR A 189 3.72 -8.01 5.92
N TYR A 190 4.23 -7.37 6.95
CA TYR A 190 5.64 -7.52 7.34
C TYR A 190 5.82 -7.29 8.84
N SER A 191 6.75 -8.03 9.43
CA SER A 191 7.19 -7.87 10.82
C SER A 191 8.67 -8.18 10.94
N ARG A 192 9.31 -7.57 11.95
CA ARG A 192 10.70 -7.87 12.34
C ARG A 192 10.75 -8.56 13.70
N GLY A 193 11.58 -9.59 13.78
CA GLY A 193 11.80 -10.35 15.01
C GLY A 193 10.81 -11.50 15.25
N GLU A 194 9.92 -11.75 14.29
CA GLU A 194 9.03 -12.92 14.26
C GLU A 194 9.37 -13.74 13.01
N GLU A 195 9.37 -15.08 13.13
CA GLU A 195 9.56 -15.95 11.98
C GLU A 195 8.40 -15.81 11.00
N ALA A 196 8.70 -15.86 9.70
CA ALA A 196 7.67 -15.94 8.68
C ALA A 196 6.83 -17.19 8.93
N THR A 197 5.54 -17.02 9.22
CA THR A 197 4.61 -18.15 9.34
C THR A 197 4.42 -18.76 7.96
N VAL A 198 5.09 -19.90 7.71
CA VAL A 198 4.84 -20.70 6.50
C VAL A 198 3.47 -21.35 6.67
N SER A 199 2.44 -20.78 6.05
CA SER A 199 1.13 -21.44 5.97
C SER A 199 1.25 -22.67 5.06
N GLY A 200 1.36 -23.87 5.66
CA GLY A 200 0.96 -25.12 5.04
C GLY A 200 1.94 -26.29 5.07
N ALA A 201 1.91 -27.09 6.14
CA ALA A 201 1.92 -28.57 6.08
C ALA A 201 1.51 -29.15 7.44
N GLN A 202 0.22 -29.43 7.64
CA GLN A 202 -0.20 -30.32 8.72
C GLN A 202 0.33 -31.73 8.40
N THR A 203 1.39 -32.16 9.06
CA THR A 203 1.77 -33.58 9.09
C THR A 203 1.06 -34.22 10.27
N THR A 204 -0.09 -34.81 10.03
CA THR A 204 -0.73 -35.75 10.97
C THR A 204 0.10 -37.03 11.01
N LEU A 205 0.95 -37.19 12.02
CA LEU A 205 1.51 -38.49 12.37
C LEU A 205 0.47 -39.27 13.17
N ALA A 206 -0.21 -40.20 12.50
CA ALA A 206 -1.01 -41.22 13.16
C ALA A 206 -0.06 -42.18 13.91
N ALA A 207 -0.12 -42.16 15.24
CA ALA A 207 0.53 -43.17 16.07
C ALA A 207 -0.23 -44.50 15.93
N ALA A 208 0.45 -45.52 15.42
CA ALA A 208 -0.02 -46.90 15.47
C ALA A 208 0.16 -47.43 16.90
N SER A 209 -0.94 -47.80 17.55
CA SER A 209 -0.96 -48.47 18.85
C SER A 209 -0.41 -49.89 18.75
N THR A 210 0.40 -50.28 19.74
CA THR A 210 0.71 -51.67 20.08
C THR A 210 -0.28 -52.17 21.12
#